data_AF-A0A392SPZ3-F1
#
_entry.id   AF-A0A392SPZ3-F1
#
_cell.length_a   1.000
_cell.length_b   1.000
_cell.length_c   1.000
_cell.angle_alpha   90.00
_cell.angle_beta   90.00
_cell.angle_gamma   90.00
#
_symmetry.space_group_name_H-M   'P 1'
#
loop_
_entity.id
_entity.type
_entity.pdbx_description
1 polymer ?
#
loop_
_entity_poly.entity_id
_entity_poly.type
_entity_poly.pdbx_seq_one_letter_code
_entity_poly.pdbx_strand_id
1 'polypeptide(L)' 'KLKLDFVYGSLRPIDMFDPTVHVWNRCNMLAHSWLMNSVSDSIEQSIIFMENAIDVWNDLKERFSEGGSCSNF' A
#
# COMPACT_ATOMS: atom_id res chain seq x y z
N LYS A 1 18.74 -4.87 1.74
CA LYS A 1 18.59 -3.48 2.24
C LYS A 1 17.34 -2.82 1.67
N LEU A 2 17.27 -2.54 0.36
CA LEU A 2 16.12 -1.91 -0.32
C LEU A 2 14.72 -2.49 -0.02
N LYS A 3 14.60 -3.80 0.19
CA LYS A 3 13.30 -4.46 0.44
C LYS A 3 12.63 -3.98 1.74
N LEU A 4 13.40 -3.66 2.78
CA LEU A 4 12.86 -3.23 4.07
C LEU A 4 12.47 -1.74 4.04
N ASP A 5 13.26 -0.91 3.37
CA ASP A 5 13.05 0.54 3.33
C ASP A 5 11.78 0.94 2.56
N PHE A 6 11.33 0.09 1.62
CA PHE A 6 10.03 0.22 0.95
C PHE A 6 8.85 -0.08 1.89
N VAL A 7 8.97 -1.15 2.69
CA VAL A 7 7.92 -1.58 3.63
C VAL A 7 7.73 -0.59 4.78
N TYR A 8 8.81 0.08 5.21
CA TYR A 8 8.77 1.09 6.28
C TYR A 8 8.47 2.52 5.78
N GLY A 9 8.16 2.73 4.50
CA GLY A 9 7.76 4.05 3.98
C GLY A 9 8.86 5.11 3.97
N SER A 10 10.14 4.70 4.12
CA SER A 10 11.30 5.61 4.04
C SER A 10 11.73 5.88 2.61
N LEU A 11 11.33 5.03 1.65
CA LEU A 11 11.42 5.29 0.22
C LEU A 11 10.11 5.95 -0.27
N ARG A 12 9.90 7.20 0.10
CA ARG A 12 9.01 8.09 -0.65
C ARG A 12 9.86 8.79 -1.71
N PRO A 13 9.48 8.81 -2.99
CA PRO A 13 10.19 9.63 -3.95
C PRO A 13 10.06 11.08 -3.50
N ILE A 14 11.17 11.67 -3.06
CA ILE A 14 11.22 13.08 -2.67
C ILE A 14 11.12 13.96 -3.93
N ASP A 15 11.48 13.39 -5.09
CA ASP A 15 11.56 14.12 -6.35
C ASP A 15 11.14 13.21 -7.53
N MET A 16 10.30 13.74 -8.43
CA MET A 16 9.84 13.08 -9.66
C MET A 16 10.98 12.78 -10.65
N PHE A 17 12.13 13.44 -10.47
CA PHE A 17 13.33 13.26 -11.28
C PHE A 17 14.32 12.24 -10.71
N ASP A 18 14.02 11.61 -9.57
CA ASP A 18 14.87 10.55 -9.03
C ASP A 18 14.81 9.32 -9.96
N PRO A 19 15.95 8.79 -10.44
CA PRO A 19 16.00 7.59 -11.28
C PRO A 19 15.29 6.37 -10.66
N THR A 20 15.11 6.37 -9.34
CA THR A 20 14.42 5.31 -8.59
C THR A 20 12.89 5.41 -8.66
N VAL A 21 12.30 6.51 -9.15
CA VAL A 21 10.85 6.68 -9.34
C VAL A 21 10.28 5.58 -10.24
N HIS A 22 10.98 5.21 -11.31
CA HIS A 22 10.53 4.13 -12.20
C HIS A 22 10.53 2.76 -11.49
N VAL A 23 11.51 2.52 -10.62
CA VAL A 23 11.60 1.30 -9.82
C VAL A 23 10.50 1.29 -8.75
N TRP A 24 10.26 2.44 -8.10
CA TRP A 24 9.20 2.62 -7.12
C TRP A 24 7.82 2.39 -7.74
N ASN A 25 7.52 3.00 -8.88
CA ASN A 25 6.27 2.81 -9.61
C ASN A 25 6.06 1.35 -10.01
N ARG A 26 7.11 0.68 -10.51
CA ARG A 26 7.01 -0.74 -10.88
C ARG A 26 6.77 -1.62 -9.66
N CYS A 27 7.44 -1.36 -8.54
CA CYS A 27 7.20 -2.08 -7.28
C CYS A 27 5.79 -1.81 -6.75
N ASN A 28 5.31 -0.57 -6.83
CA ASN A 28 3.97 -0.17 -6.43
C ASN A 28 2.90 -0.91 -7.27
N MET A 29 3.03 -0.94 -8.60
CA MET A 29 2.11 -1.67 -9.47
C MET A 29 2.10 -3.18 -9.20
N LEU A 30 3.27 -3.79 -8.97
CA LEU A 30 3.37 -5.21 -8.66
C LEU A 30 2.75 -5.54 -7.30
N ALA A 31 3.05 -4.73 -6.28
CA ALA A 31 2.48 -4.90 -4.95
C ALA A 31 0.96 -4.70 -4.98
N HIS A 32 0.46 -3.70 -5.72
CA HIS A 32 -0.96 -3.46 -5.88
C HIS A 32 -1.66 -4.65 -6.53
N SER A 33 -1.12 -5.16 -7.65
CA SER A 33 -1.67 -6.34 -8.31
C SER A 33 -1.67 -7.57 -7.41
N TRP A 34 -0.60 -7.80 -6.64
CA TRP A 34 -0.54 -8.88 -5.67
C TRP A 34 -1.60 -8.75 -4.58
N LEU A 35 -1.79 -7.55 -4.03
CA LEU A 35 -2.79 -7.30 -3.00
C LEU A 35 -4.21 -7.53 -3.54
N MET A 36 -4.53 -7.00 -4.72
CA MET A 36 -5.83 -7.21 -5.37
C MET A 36 -6.13 -8.70 -5.60
N ASN A 37 -5.14 -9.47 -6.07
CA ASN A 37 -5.30 -10.91 -6.30
C ASN A 37 -5.27 -11.76 -5.01
N SER A 38 -4.88 -11.19 -3.87
CA SER A 38 -4.76 -11.91 -2.60
C SER A 38 -5.93 -11.68 -1.64
N VAL A 39 -6.81 -10.72 -1.94
CA VAL A 39 -8.00 -10.42 -1.13
C VAL A 39 -9.26 -11.02 -1.77
N SER A 40 -10.34 -11.13 -1.00
CA SER A 40 -11.65 -11.51 -1.54
C SER A 40 -12.28 -10.38 -2.34
N ASP A 41 -13.13 -10.70 -3.31
CA ASP A 41 -13.84 -9.76 -4.18
C ASP A 41 -14.54 -8.62 -3.40
N SER A 42 -15.09 -8.92 -2.22
CA SER A 42 -15.73 -7.94 -1.34
C SER A 42 -14.78 -6.84 -0.84
N ILE A 43 -13.52 -7.19 -0.61
CA ILE A 43 -12.47 -6.28 -0.15
C ILE A 43 -11.86 -5.59 -1.35
N GLU A 44 -11.63 -6.32 -2.44
CA GLU A 44 -11.11 -5.83 -3.72
C GLU A 44 -11.88 -4.58 -4.20
N GLN A 45 -13.22 -4.63 -4.18
CA GLN A 45 -14.08 -3.51 -4.59
C GLN A 45 -13.86 -2.22 -3.77
N SER A 46 -13.38 -2.34 -2.54
CA SER A 46 -13.13 -1.18 -1.68
C SER A 46 -11.72 -0.60 -1.84
N ILE A 47 -10.78 -1.40 -2.35
CA ILE A 47 -9.38 -1.00 -2.56
C ILE A 47 -9.04 -0.71 -4.03
N ILE A 48 -9.91 -1.09 -4.98
CA ILE A 48 -9.71 -0.88 -6.42
C ILE A 48 -9.54 0.58 -6.83
N PHE A 49 -10.09 1.51 -6.04
CA PHE A 49 -10.01 2.95 -6.28
C PHE A 49 -8.72 3.59 -5.72
N MET A 50 -7.88 2.81 -5.03
CA MET A 50 -6.63 3.30 -4.46
C MET A 50 -5.51 3.20 -5.50
N GLU A 51 -4.80 4.29 -5.74
CA GLU A 51 -3.73 4.30 -6.76
C GLU A 51 -2.40 3.73 -6.23
N ASN A 52 -2.19 3.76 -4.91
CA ASN A 52 -0.94 3.29 -4.30
C ASN A 52 -1.14 2.02 -3.48
N ALA A 53 -0.22 1.06 -3.67
CA ALA A 53 -0.17 -0.16 -2.89
C ALA A 53 0.02 0.10 -1.39
N ILE A 54 0.64 1.24 -1.03
CA ILE A 54 0.78 1.63 0.38
C ILE A 54 -0.55 2.04 1.01
N ASP A 55 -1.44 2.69 0.24
CA ASP A 55 -2.76 3.08 0.72
C ASP A 55 -3.63 1.83 0.89
N VAL A 56 -3.59 0.92 -0.09
CA VAL A 56 -4.22 -0.42 0.01
C VAL A 56 -3.71 -1.17 1.24
N TRP A 57 -2.39 -1.21 1.44
CA TRP A 57 -1.81 -1.89 2.60
C TRP A 57 -2.23 -1.27 3.92
N ASN A 58 -2.32 0.06 4.00
CA ASN A 58 -2.75 0.75 5.22
C ASN A 58 -4.23 0.50 5.53
N ASP A 59 -5.13 0.52 4.55
CA ASP A 59 -6.54 0.19 4.71
C ASP A 59 -6.74 -1.26 5.15
N LEU A 60 -6.05 -2.21 4.50
CA LEU A 60 -6.07 -3.62 4.90
C LEU A 60 -5.52 -3.78 6.32
N LYS A 61 -4.44 -3.08 6.66
CA LYS A 61 -3.87 -3.11 7.99
C LYS A 61 -4.84 -2.58 9.03
N GLU A 62 -5.53 -1.47 8.79
CA GLU A 62 -6.53 -0.92 9.70
C GLU A 62 -7.71 -1.87 9.89
N ARG A 63 -8.19 -2.50 8.80
CA ARG A 63 -9.33 -3.43 8.83
C ARG A 63 -9.02 -4.75 9.53
N PHE A 64 -7.80 -5.25 9.39
CA PHE A 64 -7.37 -6.55 9.95
C PHE A 64 -6.50 -6.43 11.21
N SER A 65 -6.07 -5.24 11.59
CA SER A 65 -5.56 -4.98 12.94
C SER A 65 -6.76 -4.90 13.88
N GLU A 66 -7.09 -6.04 14.49
CA GLU A 66 -8.18 -6.16 15.48
C GLU A 66 -8.20 -4.97 16.47
N GLY A 67 -9.34 -4.27 16.58
CA GLY A 67 -9.71 -3.58 17.83
C GLY A 67 -9.44 -2.08 17.98
N GLY A 68 -9.39 -1.29 16.91
CA GLY A 68 -9.34 0.18 16.99
C GLY A 68 -10.68 0.89 17.28
N SER A 69 -11.73 0.18 17.71
CA SER A 69 -12.86 0.85 18.38
C SER A 69 -12.47 1.13 19.82
N CYS A 70 -11.81 2.25 20.04
CA CYS A 70 -12.02 3.00 21.28
C CYS A 70 -11.78 4.49 21.03
N SER A 71 -12.84 5.28 21.26
CA SER A 71 -12.95 6.74 21.26
C SER A 71 -12.74 7.44 19.90
N ASN A 72 -13.74 8.09 19.31
CA ASN A 72 -14.51 9.15 19.95
C ASN A 72 -15.97 9.21 19.49
N PHE A 73 -16.85 9.35 20.48
CA PHE A 73 -18.09 10.12 20.39
C PHE A 73 -17.81 11.57 20.00
#